data_AF-A0A1Z5SFX7-F1
#
_entry.id   AF-A0A1Z5SFX7-F1
#
_cell.length_a   1.000
_cell.length_b   1.000
_cell.length_c   1.000
_cell.angle_alpha   90.00
_cell.angle_beta   90.00
_cell.angle_gamma   90.00
#
_symmetry.space_group_name_H-M   'P 1'
#
loop_
_entity.id
_entity.type
_entity.pdbx_description
1 polymer ?
#
loop_
_entity_poly.entity_id
_entity_poly.type
_entity_poly.pdbx_seq_one_letter_code
_entity_poly.pdbx_strand_id
1 'polypeptide(L)'
;MAEKKATKYPPGITEEMVLQAKQKYGEAGYVKYIDLYDGEGEMLLTVLAVRPKRQIVQEFERSQYDPKTAKEVLVNNCLLSHKDKVKADDVLFEAAFNGISELLPIGRHSFHLPEEFGTLPEGITKSMIDEAVADNRISIRIVKLASGESEKDFVHVLMCAPTRAAISDHQRWRAENPNKARSILLKSALLSHADTVSKNDFLYYTGAAAAIELKPKAAAVVKNL
;
A
#
# COMPACT_ATOMS: atom_id res chain seq x y z
N MET A 1 -24.81 44.29 6.02
CA MET A 1 -24.39 43.15 5.16
C MET A 1 -23.40 42.34 5.97
N ALA A 2 -23.80 41.17 6.46
CA ALA A 2 -22.94 40.34 7.31
C ALA A 2 -21.88 39.66 6.43
N GLU A 3 -20.61 39.93 6.74
CA GLU A 3 -19.47 39.25 6.15
C GLU A 3 -19.60 37.74 6.40
N LYS A 4 -19.85 36.96 5.35
CA LYS A 4 -19.74 35.51 5.39
C LYS A 4 -18.27 35.18 5.66
N LYS A 5 -17.93 34.92 6.93
CA LYS A 5 -16.65 34.29 7.28
C LYS A 5 -16.51 33.04 6.41
N ALA A 6 -15.53 33.03 5.51
CA ALA A 6 -15.20 31.87 4.72
C ALA A 6 -14.93 30.72 5.69
N THR A 7 -15.85 29.76 5.77
CA THR A 7 -15.68 28.57 6.59
C THR A 7 -14.46 27.82 6.07
N LYS A 8 -13.41 27.73 6.88
CA LYS A 8 -12.14 27.04 6.56
C LYS A 8 -12.33 25.54 6.25
N TYR A 9 -13.51 24.99 6.51
CA TYR A 9 -13.83 23.57 6.40
C TYR A 9 -15.05 23.34 5.50
N PRO A 10 -15.11 22.20 4.78
CA PRO A 10 -16.27 21.83 3.98
C PRO A 10 -17.55 21.74 4.83
N PRO A 11 -18.74 21.94 4.22
CA PRO A 11 -20.01 21.91 4.93
C PRO A 11 -20.21 20.58 5.66
N GLY A 12 -20.51 20.63 6.96
CA GLY A 12 -20.74 19.45 7.80
C GLY A 12 -19.48 18.79 8.38
N ILE A 13 -18.28 19.34 8.12
CA ILE A 13 -17.04 18.92 8.78
C ILE A 13 -16.60 20.02 9.76
N THR A 14 -16.55 19.69 11.06
CA THR A 14 -16.10 20.64 12.08
C THR A 14 -14.59 20.56 12.28
N GLU A 15 -14.00 21.66 12.76
CA GLU A 15 -12.57 21.72 13.12
C GLU A 15 -12.21 20.66 14.17
N GLU A 16 -13.13 20.40 15.12
CA GLU A 16 -12.99 19.40 16.16
C GLU A 16 -12.91 17.98 15.60
N MET A 17 -13.71 17.63 14.58
CA MET A 17 -13.65 16.31 13.93
C MET A 17 -12.29 16.08 13.26
N VAL A 18 -11.75 17.11 12.61
CA VAL A 18 -10.44 17.04 11.96
C VAL A 18 -9.33 16.92 13.00
N LEU A 19 -9.42 17.68 14.09
CA LEU A 19 -8.43 17.64 15.17
C LEU A 19 -8.42 16.28 15.89
N GLN A 20 -9.60 15.76 16.22
CA GLN A 20 -9.77 14.43 16.82
C GLN A 20 -9.28 13.32 15.89
N ALA A 21 -9.56 13.43 14.59
CA ALA A 21 -9.07 12.47 13.60
C ALA A 21 -7.53 12.48 13.53
N LYS A 22 -6.91 13.66 13.51
CA LYS A 22 -5.44 13.81 13.54
C LYS A 22 -4.83 13.28 14.83
N GLN A 23 -5.47 13.52 15.99
CA GLN A 23 -5.00 12.99 17.26
C GLN A 23 -5.10 11.45 17.33
N LYS A 24 -6.17 10.87 16.78
CA LYS A 24 -6.43 9.42 16.85
C LYS A 24 -5.67 8.60 15.81
N TYR A 25 -5.47 9.15 14.61
CA TYR A 25 -4.89 8.41 13.48
C TYR A 25 -3.47 8.86 13.09
N GLY A 26 -2.95 9.93 13.71
CA GLY A 26 -1.59 10.44 13.48
C GLY A 26 -1.56 11.60 12.48
N GLU A 27 -0.36 11.88 11.95
CA GLU A 27 -0.06 13.04 11.10
C GLU A 27 -1.04 13.26 9.93
N ALA A 28 -1.01 14.48 9.40
CA ALA A 28 -1.87 15.00 8.33
C ALA A 28 -1.90 14.19 7.02
N GLY A 29 -1.06 13.16 6.86
CA GLY A 29 -1.05 12.25 5.70
C GLY A 29 -2.02 11.05 5.80
N TYR A 30 -2.59 10.78 6.97
CA TYR A 30 -3.55 9.68 7.15
C TYR A 30 -5.00 10.10 6.96
N VAL A 31 -5.33 11.36 7.21
CA VAL A 31 -6.71 11.87 7.14
C VAL A 31 -6.81 12.77 5.91
N LYS A 32 -7.74 12.47 5.01
CA LYS A 32 -7.97 13.22 3.78
C LYS A 32 -9.42 13.61 3.59
N TYR A 33 -9.61 14.70 2.86
CA TYR A 33 -10.90 15.02 2.28
C TYR A 33 -11.05 14.26 0.96
N ILE A 34 -12.24 13.71 0.73
CA ILE A 34 -12.62 13.07 -0.51
C ILE A 34 -13.85 13.80 -1.01
N ASP A 35 -13.77 14.35 -2.21
CA ASP A 35 -14.93 14.91 -2.89
C ASP A 35 -15.66 13.79 -3.62
N LEU A 36 -16.93 13.60 -3.28
CA LEU A 36 -17.80 12.61 -3.89
C LEU A 36 -18.52 13.26 -5.07
N TYR A 37 -18.34 12.68 -6.25
CA TYR A 37 -18.98 13.11 -7.48
C TYR A 37 -20.03 12.08 -7.90
N ASP A 38 -21.05 12.53 -8.63
CA ASP A 38 -21.99 11.64 -9.29
C ASP A 38 -21.44 11.07 -10.61
N GLY A 39 -22.28 10.31 -11.33
CA GLY A 39 -21.93 9.77 -12.64
C GLY A 39 -21.80 10.81 -13.77
N GLU A 40 -22.27 12.03 -13.55
CA GLU A 40 -22.23 13.15 -14.50
C GLU A 40 -21.05 14.11 -14.21
N GLY A 41 -20.36 13.91 -13.08
CA GLY A 41 -19.21 14.71 -12.65
C GLY A 41 -19.58 15.90 -11.77
N GLU A 42 -20.83 16.01 -11.30
CA GLU A 42 -21.23 17.02 -10.33
C GLU A 42 -20.79 16.62 -8.92
N MET A 43 -20.19 17.57 -8.19
CA MET A 43 -19.74 17.35 -6.81
C MET A 43 -20.97 17.31 -5.88
N LEU A 44 -21.21 16.15 -5.27
CA LEU A 44 -22.33 15.93 -4.34
C LEU A 44 -21.97 16.30 -2.91
N LEU A 45 -20.83 15.80 -2.42
CA LEU A 45 -20.48 15.90 -0.99
C LEU A 45 -18.98 15.74 -0.75
N THR A 46 -18.39 16.61 0.07
CA THR A 46 -17.03 16.38 0.60
C THR A 46 -17.10 15.61 1.91
N VAL A 47 -16.39 14.50 1.99
CA VAL A 47 -16.29 13.66 3.19
C VAL A 47 -14.87 13.62 3.75
N LEU A 48 -14.77 13.37 5.06
CA LEU A 48 -13.52 13.14 5.75
C LEU A 48 -13.31 11.64 5.85
N ALA A 49 -12.17 11.14 5.38
CA ALA A 49 -11.81 9.74 5.48
C ALA A 49 -10.38 9.56 6.01
N VAL A 50 -10.11 8.39 6.55
CA VAL A 50 -8.78 7.97 6.98
C VAL A 50 -8.27 6.85 6.07
N ARG A 51 -6.96 6.89 5.79
CA ARG A 51 -6.25 5.82 5.10
C ARG A 51 -6.50 4.49 5.81
N PRO A 52 -6.84 3.42 5.08
CA PRO A 52 -6.99 2.09 5.65
C PRO A 52 -5.66 1.57 6.22
N LYS A 53 -5.69 1.11 7.47
CA LYS A 53 -4.58 0.39 8.11
C LYS A 53 -4.51 -1.05 7.60
N ARG A 54 -3.36 -1.72 7.76
CA ARG A 54 -3.16 -3.13 7.36
C ARG A 54 -4.26 -4.10 7.78
N GLN A 55 -4.83 -3.92 8.97
CA GLN A 55 -5.91 -4.76 9.49
C GLN A 55 -7.20 -4.58 8.66
N ILE A 56 -7.55 -3.34 8.32
CA ILE A 56 -8.72 -3.01 7.51
C ILE A 56 -8.53 -3.51 6.07
N VAL A 57 -7.35 -3.29 5.49
CA VAL A 57 -7.03 -3.81 4.14
C VAL A 57 -7.10 -5.33 4.11
N GLN A 58 -6.60 -6.01 5.15
CA GLN A 58 -6.70 -7.46 5.25
C GLN A 58 -8.15 -7.93 5.31
N GLU A 59 -9.00 -7.27 6.10
CA GLU A 59 -10.42 -7.61 6.18
C GLU A 59 -11.12 -7.36 4.84
N PHE A 60 -10.83 -6.24 4.18
CA PHE A 60 -11.32 -5.93 2.83
C PHE A 60 -10.96 -7.00 1.80
N GLU A 61 -9.71 -7.48 1.82
CA GLU A 61 -9.23 -8.52 0.92
C GLU A 61 -9.83 -9.90 1.20
N ARG A 62 -10.03 -10.22 2.49
CA ARG A 62 -10.69 -11.45 2.89
C ARG A 62 -12.15 -11.47 2.48
N SER A 63 -12.81 -10.31 2.46
CA SER A 63 -14.22 -10.17 2.10
C SER A 63 -14.47 -10.08 0.61
N GLN A 64 -13.45 -10.16 -0.27
CA GLN A 64 -13.62 -10.04 -1.74
C GLN A 64 -14.55 -11.09 -2.36
N TYR A 65 -14.84 -12.20 -1.67
CA TYR A 65 -15.82 -13.18 -2.13
C TYR A 65 -17.26 -12.62 -2.14
N ASP A 66 -17.53 -11.60 -1.33
CA ASP A 66 -18.77 -10.81 -1.34
C ASP A 66 -18.42 -9.33 -1.54
N PRO A 67 -18.56 -8.81 -2.77
CA PRO A 67 -18.22 -7.42 -3.09
C PRO A 67 -18.91 -6.41 -2.19
N LYS A 68 -20.15 -6.66 -1.74
CA LYS A 68 -20.88 -5.74 -0.89
C LYS A 68 -20.22 -5.63 0.49
N THR A 69 -19.99 -6.78 1.13
CA THR A 69 -19.30 -6.84 2.42
C THR A 69 -17.90 -6.22 2.33
N ALA A 70 -17.16 -6.45 1.24
CA ALA A 70 -15.84 -5.85 1.05
C ALA A 70 -15.92 -4.31 1.02
N LYS A 71 -16.83 -3.74 0.22
CA LYS A 71 -17.01 -2.28 0.16
C LYS A 71 -17.42 -1.71 1.52
N GLU A 72 -18.31 -2.38 2.22
CA GLU A 72 -18.74 -1.98 3.57
C GLU A 72 -17.59 -1.96 4.58
N VAL A 73 -16.64 -2.90 4.51
CA VAL A 73 -15.46 -2.90 5.39
C VAL A 73 -14.67 -1.60 5.23
N LEU A 74 -14.40 -1.14 4.01
CA LEU A 74 -13.68 0.11 3.79
C LEU A 74 -14.51 1.31 4.26
N VAL A 75 -15.76 1.44 3.80
CA VAL A 75 -16.59 2.61 4.12
C VAL A 75 -16.84 2.73 5.63
N ASN A 76 -17.15 1.63 6.32
CA ASN A 76 -17.45 1.68 7.76
C ASN A 76 -16.23 2.06 8.61
N ASN A 77 -15.03 1.55 8.23
CA ASN A 77 -13.82 1.73 9.02
C ASN A 77 -13.02 2.99 8.66
N CYS A 78 -13.11 3.45 7.41
CA CYS A 78 -12.29 4.56 6.91
C CYS A 78 -13.06 5.88 6.80
N LEU A 79 -14.36 5.87 6.61
CA LEU A 79 -15.14 7.12 6.59
C LEU A 79 -15.21 7.70 8.01
N LEU A 80 -15.08 9.02 8.16
CA LEU A 80 -15.13 9.71 9.46
C LEU A 80 -16.30 10.68 9.58
N SER A 81 -16.75 11.26 8.46
CA SER A 81 -17.91 12.17 8.42
C SER A 81 -19.03 11.63 7.52
N HIS A 82 -20.25 12.14 7.74
CA HIS A 82 -21.42 11.88 6.91
C HIS A 82 -21.77 10.39 6.65
N LYS A 83 -21.38 9.48 7.56
CA LYS A 83 -21.58 8.03 7.41
C LYS A 83 -23.02 7.65 7.08
N ASP A 84 -23.98 8.16 7.83
CA ASP A 84 -25.38 7.78 7.67
C ASP A 84 -25.93 8.24 6.31
N LYS A 85 -25.51 9.42 5.84
CA LYS A 85 -25.89 9.92 4.52
C LYS A 85 -25.27 9.09 3.40
N VAL A 86 -23.96 8.80 3.51
CA VAL A 86 -23.24 8.00 2.51
C VAL A 86 -23.76 6.57 2.43
N LYS A 87 -24.16 5.97 3.56
CA LYS A 87 -24.70 4.59 3.58
C LYS A 87 -26.16 4.49 3.14
N ALA A 88 -26.89 5.60 3.11
CA ALA A 88 -28.28 5.64 2.70
C ALA A 88 -28.46 5.87 1.18
N ASP A 89 -27.38 6.23 0.47
CA ASP A 89 -27.39 6.56 -0.95
C ASP A 89 -26.32 5.75 -1.69
N ASP A 90 -26.74 4.94 -2.67
CA ASP A 90 -25.85 4.04 -3.40
C ASP A 90 -24.77 4.78 -4.20
N VAL A 91 -25.09 5.96 -4.75
CA VAL A 91 -24.13 6.76 -5.54
C VAL A 91 -23.06 7.32 -4.61
N LEU A 92 -23.46 7.88 -3.47
CA LEU A 92 -22.51 8.36 -2.46
C LEU A 92 -21.68 7.22 -1.88
N PHE A 93 -22.28 6.05 -1.65
CA PHE A 93 -21.59 4.88 -1.13
C PHE A 93 -20.48 4.40 -2.07
N GLU A 94 -20.79 4.26 -3.36
CA GLU A 94 -19.83 3.82 -4.38
C GLU A 94 -18.74 4.89 -4.61
N ALA A 95 -19.11 6.17 -4.65
CA ALA A 95 -18.13 7.26 -4.75
C ALA A 95 -17.18 7.27 -3.54
N ALA A 96 -17.72 7.09 -2.32
CA ALA A 96 -16.91 7.06 -1.10
C ALA A 96 -16.01 5.84 -1.05
N PHE A 97 -16.52 4.67 -1.45
CA PHE A 97 -15.71 3.46 -1.59
C PHE A 97 -14.54 3.70 -2.55
N ASN A 98 -14.79 4.19 -3.76
CA ASN A 98 -13.75 4.44 -4.76
C ASN A 98 -12.71 5.43 -4.24
N GLY A 99 -13.14 6.55 -3.64
CA GLY A 99 -12.22 7.53 -3.07
C GLY A 99 -11.38 6.95 -1.92
N ILE A 100 -11.94 6.08 -1.07
CA ILE A 100 -11.18 5.40 -0.01
C ILE A 100 -10.21 4.38 -0.61
N SER A 101 -10.59 3.68 -1.69
CA SER A 101 -9.71 2.75 -2.40
C SER A 101 -8.48 3.43 -2.99
N GLU A 102 -8.58 4.68 -3.44
CA GLU A 102 -7.42 5.46 -3.89
C GLU A 102 -6.44 5.79 -2.74
N LEU A 103 -6.89 5.71 -1.49
CA LEU A 103 -6.03 5.91 -0.32
C LEU A 103 -5.28 4.65 0.11
N LEU A 104 -5.50 3.50 -0.56
CA LEU A 104 -4.77 2.27 -0.25
C LEU A 104 -3.25 2.52 -0.36
N PRO A 105 -2.44 2.04 0.60
CA PRO A 105 -1.01 2.33 0.67
C PRO A 105 -0.19 1.49 -0.34
N ILE A 106 -0.52 1.60 -1.63
CA ILE A 106 0.17 0.92 -2.72
C ILE A 106 0.97 1.97 -3.49
N GLY A 107 2.30 1.88 -3.44
CA GLY A 107 3.22 2.77 -4.14
C GLY A 107 3.72 2.17 -5.45
N ARG A 108 4.53 2.95 -6.17
CA ARG A 108 5.28 2.46 -7.35
C ARG A 108 6.62 1.85 -6.93
N HIS A 109 7.09 0.88 -7.70
CA HIS A 109 8.43 0.32 -7.59
C HIS A 109 9.14 0.22 -8.94
N SER A 110 10.46 0.17 -8.90
CA SER A 110 11.30 -0.13 -10.07
C SER A 110 12.48 -1.02 -9.70
N PHE A 111 12.90 -1.86 -10.65
CA PHE A 111 13.99 -2.82 -10.48
C PHE A 111 15.26 -2.29 -11.13
N HIS A 112 16.37 -2.41 -10.42
CA HIS A 112 17.71 -2.05 -10.88
C HIS A 112 18.68 -3.19 -10.57
N LEU A 113 19.67 -3.39 -11.42
CA LEU A 113 20.78 -4.31 -11.14
C LEU A 113 21.77 -3.65 -10.17
N PRO A 114 22.38 -4.39 -9.23
CA PRO A 114 23.40 -3.81 -8.37
C PRO A 114 24.57 -3.17 -9.13
N GLU A 115 24.90 -3.74 -10.30
CA GLU A 115 25.99 -3.29 -11.19
C GLU A 115 25.68 -1.95 -11.89
N GLU A 116 24.41 -1.54 -11.99
CA GLU A 116 24.01 -0.25 -12.57
C GLU A 116 24.40 0.93 -11.66
N PHE A 117 24.75 0.65 -10.40
CA PHE A 117 25.18 1.65 -9.44
C PHE A 117 26.70 1.74 -9.39
N GLY A 118 27.24 2.92 -9.66
CA GLY A 118 28.66 3.21 -9.40
C GLY A 118 28.99 3.11 -7.90
N THR A 119 28.08 3.58 -7.06
CA THR A 119 28.14 3.47 -5.60
C THR A 119 26.83 2.88 -5.09
N LEU A 120 26.90 1.83 -4.28
CA LEU A 120 25.69 1.17 -3.76
C LEU A 120 24.86 2.14 -2.90
N PRO A 121 23.52 2.06 -2.96
CA PRO A 121 22.63 2.86 -2.11
C PRO A 121 22.85 2.61 -0.62
N GLU A 122 22.47 3.59 0.20
CA GLU A 122 22.59 3.53 1.65
C GLU A 122 21.95 2.25 2.23
N GLY A 123 22.65 1.62 3.18
CA GLY A 123 22.21 0.39 3.84
C GLY A 123 22.27 -0.88 2.97
N ILE A 124 22.86 -0.82 1.78
CA ILE A 124 23.16 -1.99 0.94
C ILE A 124 24.68 -2.14 0.81
N THR A 125 25.21 -3.28 1.24
CA THR A 125 26.65 -3.57 1.13
C THR A 125 26.92 -4.67 0.10
N LYS A 126 28.16 -4.73 -0.40
CA LYS A 126 28.61 -5.82 -1.27
C LYS A 126 28.52 -7.17 -0.57
N SER A 127 28.82 -7.24 0.72
CA SER A 127 28.73 -8.48 1.50
C SER A 127 27.33 -9.10 1.46
N MET A 128 26.27 -8.30 1.52
CA MET A 128 24.89 -8.80 1.43
C MET A 128 24.58 -9.42 0.08
N ILE A 129 25.19 -8.89 -0.99
CA ILE A 129 25.06 -9.44 -2.34
C ILE A 129 25.83 -10.75 -2.42
N ASP A 130 27.08 -10.77 -1.92
CA ASP A 130 27.94 -11.95 -1.94
C ASP A 130 27.34 -13.10 -1.12
N GLU A 131 26.78 -12.81 0.06
CA GLU A 131 26.04 -13.76 0.90
C GLU A 131 24.82 -14.32 0.15
N ALA A 132 24.04 -13.45 -0.49
CA ALA A 132 22.88 -13.88 -1.27
C ALA A 132 23.29 -14.77 -2.46
N VAL A 133 24.41 -14.47 -3.13
CA VAL A 133 24.96 -15.31 -4.20
C VAL A 133 25.43 -16.66 -3.64
N ALA A 134 26.11 -16.67 -2.49
CA ALA A 134 26.57 -17.89 -1.82
C ALA A 134 25.39 -18.79 -1.39
N ASP A 135 24.29 -18.20 -0.95
CA ASP A 135 23.03 -18.88 -0.61
C ASP A 135 22.23 -19.36 -1.85
N ASN A 136 22.80 -19.25 -3.05
CA ASN A 136 22.14 -19.56 -4.32
C ASN A 136 20.82 -18.78 -4.53
N ARG A 137 20.73 -17.55 -4.00
CA ARG A 137 19.60 -16.67 -4.27
C ARG A 137 19.67 -16.20 -5.71
N ILE A 138 18.53 -16.22 -6.38
CA ILE A 138 18.41 -15.88 -7.79
C ILE A 138 17.69 -14.54 -7.97
N SER A 139 17.98 -13.87 -9.08
CA SER A 139 17.37 -12.58 -9.46
C SER A 139 17.51 -11.51 -8.38
N ILE A 140 18.72 -11.37 -7.83
CA ILE A 140 19.05 -10.31 -6.87
C ILE A 140 18.94 -8.96 -7.57
N ARG A 141 18.16 -8.04 -7.01
CA ARG A 141 17.88 -6.69 -7.54
C ARG A 141 17.87 -5.68 -6.42
N ILE A 142 18.29 -4.47 -6.76
CA ILE A 142 18.00 -3.30 -5.94
C ILE A 142 16.65 -2.78 -6.40
N VAL A 143 15.70 -2.74 -5.48
CA VAL A 143 14.33 -2.30 -5.73
C VAL A 143 14.16 -0.92 -5.11
N LYS A 144 13.79 0.04 -5.93
CA LYS A 144 13.41 1.37 -5.47
C LYS A 144 11.94 1.33 -5.11
N LEU A 145 11.61 1.46 -3.83
CA LEU A 145 10.25 1.43 -3.29
C LEU A 145 9.82 2.83 -2.86
N ALA A 146 8.65 3.27 -3.30
CA ALA A 146 8.05 4.51 -2.79
C ALA A 146 7.71 4.35 -1.29
N SER A 147 8.18 5.27 -0.45
CA SER A 147 7.91 5.26 1.00
C SER A 147 6.67 6.04 1.41
N GLY A 148 5.97 6.63 0.45
CA GLY A 148 4.74 7.38 0.64
C GLY A 148 4.02 7.65 -0.69
N GLU A 149 3.03 8.55 -0.65
CA GLU A 149 2.25 8.96 -1.83
C GLU A 149 3.00 9.91 -2.76
N SER A 150 4.00 10.61 -2.22
CA SER A 150 4.86 11.49 -2.99
C SER A 150 5.83 10.66 -3.83
N GLU A 151 5.93 10.96 -5.13
CA GLU A 151 6.96 10.39 -6.02
C GLU A 151 8.38 10.91 -5.70
N LYS A 152 8.61 11.53 -4.55
CA LYS A 152 9.91 12.08 -4.16
C LYS A 152 10.67 11.21 -3.16
N ASP A 153 9.94 10.46 -2.33
CA ASP A 153 10.53 9.71 -1.23
C ASP A 153 10.59 8.22 -1.59
N PHE A 154 11.82 7.70 -1.69
CA PHE A 154 12.06 6.30 -2.01
C PHE A 154 13.10 5.70 -1.08
N VAL A 155 12.92 4.40 -0.82
CA VAL A 155 13.91 3.57 -0.15
C VAL A 155 14.42 2.54 -1.14
N HIS A 156 15.74 2.44 -1.26
CA HIS A 156 16.37 1.38 -2.03
C HIS A 156 16.54 0.16 -1.13
N VAL A 157 15.97 -0.97 -1.53
CA VAL A 157 16.08 -2.23 -0.80
C VAL A 157 16.68 -3.30 -1.69
N LEU A 158 17.46 -4.20 -1.09
CA LEU A 158 18.01 -5.36 -1.79
C LEU A 158 16.99 -6.49 -1.67
N MET A 159 16.57 -7.04 -2.80
CA MET A 159 15.62 -8.15 -2.85
C MET A 159 16.11 -9.25 -3.79
N CYS A 160 15.63 -10.46 -3.56
CA CYS A 160 15.82 -11.60 -4.45
C CYS A 160 14.46 -12.22 -4.80
N ALA A 161 14.43 -13.11 -5.80
CA ALA A 161 13.22 -13.85 -6.10
C ALA A 161 12.83 -14.73 -4.89
N PRO A 162 11.54 -14.73 -4.50
CA PRO A 162 11.07 -15.60 -3.42
C PRO A 162 11.26 -17.08 -3.80
N THR A 163 11.50 -17.91 -2.80
CA THR A 163 11.65 -19.35 -3.03
C THR A 163 10.33 -19.97 -3.48
N ARG A 164 10.39 -21.12 -4.17
CA ARG A 164 9.17 -21.86 -4.56
C ARG A 164 8.30 -22.22 -3.35
N ALA A 165 8.92 -22.57 -2.23
CA ALA A 165 8.21 -22.83 -0.98
C ALA A 165 7.47 -21.59 -0.48
N ALA A 166 8.13 -20.42 -0.47
CA ALA A 166 7.50 -19.16 -0.07
C ALA A 166 6.35 -18.75 -1.01
N ILE A 167 6.48 -18.99 -2.32
CA ILE A 167 5.40 -18.74 -3.29
C ILE A 167 4.21 -19.67 -3.01
N SER A 168 4.46 -20.96 -2.76
CA SER A 168 3.41 -21.93 -2.43
C SER A 168 2.68 -21.55 -1.14
N ASP A 169 3.42 -21.20 -0.10
CA ASP A 169 2.84 -20.77 1.17
C ASP A 169 2.09 -19.44 1.02
N HIS A 170 2.60 -18.49 0.24
CA HIS A 170 1.88 -17.28 -0.10
C HIS A 170 0.52 -17.57 -0.72
N GLN A 171 0.48 -18.46 -1.73
CA GLN A 171 -0.77 -18.83 -2.39
C GLN A 171 -1.77 -19.46 -1.42
N ARG A 172 -1.29 -20.34 -0.52
CA ARG A 172 -2.13 -20.96 0.52
C ARG A 172 -2.76 -19.91 1.44
N TRP A 173 -1.98 -18.95 1.91
CA TRP A 173 -2.45 -17.95 2.88
C TRP A 173 -3.16 -16.75 2.24
N ARG A 174 -3.09 -16.57 0.91
CA ARG A 174 -3.55 -15.34 0.24
C ARG A 174 -5.01 -15.01 0.53
N ALA A 175 -5.90 -16.00 0.54
CA ALA A 175 -7.31 -15.80 0.80
C ALA A 175 -7.64 -15.76 2.30
N GLU A 176 -6.99 -16.60 3.11
CA GLU A 176 -7.29 -16.74 4.54
C GLU A 176 -6.69 -15.61 5.37
N ASN A 177 -5.43 -15.26 5.09
CA ASN A 177 -4.67 -14.25 5.81
C ASN A 177 -3.68 -13.53 4.87
N PRO A 178 -4.17 -12.52 4.12
CA PRO A 178 -3.36 -11.74 3.19
C PRO A 178 -2.09 -11.13 3.81
N ASN A 179 -2.15 -10.68 5.07
CA ASN A 179 -1.00 -10.13 5.78
C ASN A 179 0.06 -11.20 6.06
N LYS A 180 -0.35 -12.38 6.49
CA LYS A 180 0.58 -13.52 6.63
C LYS A 180 1.18 -13.88 5.27
N ALA A 181 0.38 -13.93 4.22
CA ALA A 181 0.84 -14.24 2.86
C ALA A 181 1.91 -13.24 2.36
N ARG A 182 1.73 -11.94 2.58
CA ARG A 182 2.75 -10.92 2.27
C ARG A 182 3.99 -11.03 3.12
N SER A 183 3.83 -11.29 4.42
CA SER A 183 4.96 -11.44 5.34
C SER A 183 5.87 -12.60 4.93
N ILE A 184 5.31 -13.68 4.38
CA ILE A 184 6.07 -14.84 3.90
C ILE A 184 6.91 -14.46 2.69
N LEU A 185 6.33 -13.74 1.72
CA LEU A 185 7.07 -13.25 0.56
C LEU A 185 8.20 -12.31 0.96
N LEU A 186 7.90 -11.31 1.78
CA LEU A 186 8.89 -10.33 2.23
C LEU A 186 10.02 -11.00 3.00
N LYS A 187 9.73 -11.91 3.93
CA LYS A 187 10.76 -12.66 4.67
C LYS A 187 11.63 -13.53 3.75
N SER A 188 11.06 -14.05 2.67
CA SER A 188 11.82 -14.85 1.71
C SER A 188 12.65 -13.99 0.75
N ALA A 189 12.15 -12.82 0.35
CA ALA A 189 12.69 -12.04 -0.76
C ALA A 189 13.57 -10.87 -0.30
N LEU A 190 13.25 -10.23 0.82
CA LEU A 190 13.91 -9.02 1.29
C LEU A 190 15.22 -9.35 2.00
N LEU A 191 16.32 -8.77 1.52
CA LEU A 191 17.67 -8.99 2.02
C LEU A 191 18.18 -7.80 2.86
N SER A 192 17.67 -6.58 2.61
CA SER A 192 18.03 -5.39 3.39
C SER A 192 16.80 -4.63 3.92
N HIS A 193 17.01 -3.77 4.92
CA HIS A 193 15.98 -2.86 5.45
C HIS A 193 14.68 -3.56 5.91
N ALA A 194 14.78 -4.78 6.44
CA ALA A 194 13.62 -5.57 6.87
C ALA A 194 12.74 -4.84 7.89
N ASP A 195 13.35 -4.14 8.84
CA ASP A 195 12.63 -3.37 9.86
C ASP A 195 11.92 -2.16 9.26
N THR A 196 12.59 -1.42 8.37
CA THR A 196 12.02 -0.23 7.71
C THR A 196 10.82 -0.61 6.85
N VAL A 197 10.95 -1.66 6.04
CA VAL A 197 9.86 -2.18 5.20
C VAL A 197 8.71 -2.72 6.04
N SER A 198 9.01 -3.41 7.14
CA SER A 198 7.97 -3.97 8.01
C SER A 198 7.19 -2.91 8.77
N LYS A 199 7.77 -1.75 9.07
CA LYS A 199 7.12 -0.67 9.84
C LYS A 199 6.31 0.31 8.98
N ASN A 200 6.64 0.49 7.71
CA ASN A 200 5.94 1.42 6.81
C ASN A 200 4.96 0.66 5.90
N ASP A 201 3.68 1.05 5.90
CA ASP A 201 2.65 0.40 5.11
C ASP A 201 2.90 0.47 3.60
N PHE A 202 3.32 1.63 3.06
CA PHE A 202 3.69 1.75 1.64
C PHE A 202 4.81 0.79 1.26
N LEU A 203 5.89 0.78 2.04
CA LEU A 203 7.02 -0.11 1.76
C LEU A 203 6.61 -1.57 1.88
N TYR A 204 5.75 -1.91 2.85
CA TYR A 204 5.28 -3.27 3.05
C TYR A 204 4.45 -3.78 1.85
N TYR A 205 3.44 -3.03 1.43
CA TYR A 205 2.60 -3.44 0.29
C TYR A 205 3.35 -3.40 -1.03
N THR A 206 4.08 -2.31 -1.28
CA THR A 206 4.87 -2.13 -2.51
C THR A 206 5.99 -3.16 -2.59
N GLY A 207 6.69 -3.42 -1.49
CA GLY A 207 7.73 -4.45 -1.42
C GLY A 207 7.18 -5.85 -1.65
N ALA A 208 5.99 -6.16 -1.10
CA ALA A 208 5.35 -7.45 -1.36
C ALA A 208 4.96 -7.61 -2.83
N ALA A 209 4.45 -6.55 -3.47
CA ALA A 209 4.17 -6.55 -4.91
C ALA A 209 5.44 -6.75 -5.73
N ALA A 210 6.51 -6.02 -5.42
CA ALA A 210 7.82 -6.16 -6.07
C ALA A 210 8.38 -7.58 -5.92
N ALA A 211 8.20 -8.23 -4.76
CA ALA A 211 8.63 -9.61 -4.54
C ALA A 211 7.90 -10.61 -5.45
N ILE A 212 6.62 -10.40 -5.74
CA ILE A 212 5.85 -11.25 -6.66
C ILE A 212 6.34 -11.08 -8.10
N GLU A 213 6.68 -9.84 -8.48
CA GLU A 213 7.16 -9.50 -9.82
C GLU A 213 8.60 -9.95 -10.06
N LEU A 214 9.41 -10.13 -9.01
CA LEU A 214 10.72 -10.77 -9.06
C LEU A 214 10.57 -12.25 -9.41
N LYS A 215 10.29 -12.52 -10.69
CA LYS A 215 10.26 -13.87 -11.22
C LYS A 215 11.67 -14.44 -11.22
N PRO A 216 11.84 -15.71 -10.80
CA PRO A 216 13.08 -16.40 -11.04
C PRO A 216 13.30 -16.50 -12.55
N LYS A 217 14.31 -15.79 -13.08
CA LYS A 217 14.72 -16.00 -14.47
C LYS A 217 15.12 -17.46 -14.62
N ALA A 218 14.47 -18.20 -15.51
CA ALA A 218 14.98 -19.49 -15.94
C ALA A 218 16.38 -19.25 -16.51
N ALA A 219 17.41 -19.79 -15.86
CA ALA A 219 18.72 -19.87 -16.47
C ALA A 219 18.57 -20.82 -17.67
N ALA A 220 18.38 -20.26 -18.87
CA ALA A 220 18.59 -21.03 -20.09
C ALA A 220 20.09 -21.36 -20.11
N VAL A 221 20.44 -22.57 -19.68
CA VAL A 221 21.76 -23.12 -19.90
C VAL A 221 21.87 -23.36 -21.40
N VAL A 222 22.38 -22.38 -22.14
CA VAL A 222 22.87 -22.60 -23.49
C VAL A 222 24.11 -23.48 -23.34
N LYS A 223 23.93 -24.80 -23.44
CA LYS A 223 25.05 -25.69 -23.70
C LYS A 223 25.51 -25.39 -25.12
N ASN A 224 26.66 -24.75 -25.26
CA ASN A 224 27.36 -24.74 -26.55
C ASN A 224 27.69 -26.21 -26.87
N LEU A 225 27.21 -26.68 -28.02
CA LEU A 225 27.62 -27.94 -28.63
C LEU A 225 29.09 -27.87 -29.04
#